data_AF-A0A9W4R856-F1
#
_entry.id   AF-A0A9W4R856-F1
#
_cell.length_a   1.000
_cell.length_b   1.000
_cell.length_c   1.000
_cell.angle_alpha   90.00
_cell.angle_beta   90.00
_cell.angle_gamma   90.00
#
_symmetry.space_group_name_H-M   'P 1'
#
loop_
_entity.id
_entity.type
_entity.pdbx_description
1 polymer ?
#
loop_
_entity_poly.entity_id
_entity_poly.type
_entity_poly.pdbx_seq_one_letter_code
_entity_poly.pdbx_strand_id
1 'polypeptide(L)'
;MRGMTGPRERRKTVDVQITGATRLNVIVGEPIAQVKSPGGMTAAFAERGHDGIVAPVRVAPEHLDAFLKAADHLPNLDGIIVTVPHKFACHRHCASATERGDFLGAVNIMRRRKDGAWHGEMVDGLGFVGAVKANGGKPEGKRALLIGAGGAGSAIALALVDAGVSELAIHDADTARRDELIARLNRKGKAKVFAGSPDPTGFGLVANATPAGMKPGDALPVEIDKLSPETFVGCVITVPAVSPLIEAARARGCRTSTGTQMYQALQTAMVDFLLAGERIG
;
A
#
# COMPACT_ATOMS: atom_id res chain seq x y z
N MET A 1 16.62 29.09 -24.77
CA MET A 1 17.08 28.78 -23.40
C MET A 1 16.34 29.64 -22.38
N ARG A 2 15.25 29.14 -21.78
CA ARG A 2 14.77 29.58 -20.47
C ARG A 2 14.10 28.37 -19.82
N GLY A 3 14.80 27.76 -18.86
CA GLY A 3 14.27 26.65 -18.07
C GLY A 3 13.25 27.19 -17.08
N MET A 4 12.00 26.79 -17.23
CA MET A 4 10.97 26.97 -16.20
C MET A 4 11.11 25.83 -15.20
N THR A 5 11.85 26.06 -14.13
CA THR A 5 11.78 25.22 -12.94
C THR A 5 10.43 25.45 -12.27
N GLY A 6 9.55 24.45 -12.33
CA GLY A 6 8.29 24.43 -11.58
C GLY A 6 8.52 24.56 -10.07
N PRO A 7 7.49 24.92 -9.30
CA PRO A 7 7.63 25.18 -7.88
C PRO A 7 8.08 23.91 -7.16
N ARG A 8 9.27 23.94 -6.54
CA ARG A 8 9.69 22.92 -5.59
C ARG A 8 8.70 22.95 -4.43
N GLU A 9 7.89 21.91 -4.27
CA GLU A 9 7.10 21.69 -3.06
C GLU A 9 8.03 21.88 -1.85
N ARG A 10 7.78 22.92 -1.05
CA ARG A 10 8.48 23.09 0.23
C ARG A 10 8.09 21.87 1.07
N ARG A 11 9.06 21.03 1.44
CA ARG A 11 8.87 20.04 2.50
C ARG A 11 8.33 20.81 3.70
N LYS A 12 7.11 20.52 4.14
CA LYS A 12 6.67 20.91 5.48
C LYS A 12 7.61 20.19 6.45
N THR A 13 8.56 20.92 7.02
CA THR A 13 9.35 20.45 8.15
C THR A 13 8.39 20.33 9.32
N VAL A 14 8.17 19.11 9.79
CA VAL A 14 7.46 18.86 11.05
C VAL A 14 8.46 19.19 12.15
N ASP A 15 8.20 20.24 12.93
CA ASP A 15 8.96 20.49 14.16
C ASP A 15 8.50 19.49 15.21
N VAL A 16 9.27 18.42 15.40
CA VAL A 16 9.02 17.42 16.43
C VAL A 16 10.08 17.58 17.50
N GLN A 17 9.65 17.91 18.72
CA GLN A 17 10.53 17.90 19.89
C GLN A 17 10.64 16.46 20.38
N ILE A 18 11.80 15.83 20.18
CA ILE A 18 12.06 14.46 20.65
C ILE A 18 12.55 14.53 22.10
N THR A 19 11.88 13.81 22.99
CA THR A 19 12.23 13.71 24.41
C THR A 19 12.48 12.26 24.81
N GLY A 20 12.87 12.01 26.06
CA GLY A 20 12.95 10.65 26.60
C GLY A 20 11.60 9.92 26.72
N ALA A 21 10.48 10.65 26.59
CA ALA A 21 9.13 10.09 26.63
C ALA A 21 8.57 9.71 25.24
N THR A 22 9.22 10.15 24.16
CA THR A 22 8.73 9.98 22.79
C THR A 22 8.52 8.50 22.44
N ARG A 23 7.33 8.20 21.89
CA ARG A 23 6.90 6.88 21.42
C ARG A 23 7.54 6.57 20.06
N LEU A 24 8.15 5.39 19.94
CA LEU A 24 8.75 4.94 18.69
C LEU A 24 7.74 4.15 17.86
N ASN A 25 7.65 4.50 16.59
CA ASN A 25 7.10 3.65 15.55
C ASN A 25 8.16 3.53 14.45
N VAL A 26 8.12 2.44 13.69
CA VAL A 26 9.08 2.23 12.59
C VAL A 26 8.37 1.88 11.30
N ILE A 27 9.03 2.13 10.17
CA ILE A 27 8.70 1.45 8.91
C ILE A 27 9.84 0.52 8.51
N VAL A 28 9.51 -0.74 8.25
CA VAL A 28 10.47 -1.78 7.85
C VAL A 28 10.30 -2.18 6.39
N GLY A 29 11.42 -2.36 5.69
CA GLY A 29 11.42 -2.73 4.28
C GLY A 29 12.81 -2.79 3.66
N GLU A 30 12.86 -3.30 2.43
CA GLU A 30 14.06 -3.44 1.61
C GLU A 30 13.69 -3.35 0.12
N PRO A 31 14.07 -2.26 -0.59
CA PRO A 31 14.71 -1.04 -0.11
C PRO A 31 13.75 -0.15 0.70
N ILE A 32 14.29 0.75 1.55
CA ILE A 32 13.49 1.64 2.40
C ILE A 32 13.53 3.12 1.98
N ALA A 33 14.58 3.59 1.31
CA ALA A 33 14.84 5.04 1.15
C ALA A 33 13.72 5.82 0.42
N GLN A 34 12.94 5.15 -0.43
CA GLN A 34 11.87 5.75 -1.21
C GLN A 34 10.56 5.96 -0.44
N VAL A 35 10.39 5.34 0.74
CA VAL A 35 9.12 5.39 1.47
C VAL A 35 8.80 6.80 1.96
N LYS A 36 7.52 7.18 1.89
CA LYS A 36 7.03 8.52 2.25
C LYS A 36 6.41 8.59 3.64
N SER A 37 6.08 7.45 4.24
CA SER A 37 5.36 7.39 5.51
C SER A 37 6.08 7.99 6.71
N PRO A 38 7.42 7.99 6.87
CA PRO A 38 8.07 8.52 8.08
C PRO A 38 7.65 9.94 8.43
N GLY A 39 7.81 10.88 7.48
CA GLY A 39 7.47 12.28 7.71
C GLY A 39 5.97 12.50 7.87
N GLY A 40 5.14 11.90 6.99
CA GLY A 40 3.69 12.11 7.02
C GLY A 40 3.03 11.50 8.25
N MET A 41 3.40 10.30 8.67
CA MET A 41 2.84 9.67 9.86
C MET A 41 3.26 10.41 11.13
N THR A 42 4.52 10.84 11.23
CA THR A 42 4.99 11.66 12.35
C THR A 42 4.23 12.99 12.44
N ALA A 43 3.99 13.67 11.30
CA ALA A 43 3.15 14.87 11.26
C ALA A 43 1.74 14.58 11.78
N ALA A 44 1.12 13.49 11.31
CA ALA A 44 -0.24 13.14 11.67
C ALA A 44 -0.38 12.71 13.15
N PHE A 45 0.67 12.17 13.77
CA PHE A 45 0.70 11.96 15.22
C PHE A 45 0.73 13.29 15.98
N ALA A 46 1.62 14.21 15.58
CA ALA A 46 1.72 15.53 16.20
C ALA A 46 0.41 16.33 16.08
N GLU A 47 -0.26 16.28 14.92
CA GLU A 47 -1.57 16.89 14.68
C GLU A 47 -2.67 16.34 15.61
N ARG A 48 -2.50 15.12 16.13
CA ARG A 48 -3.41 14.48 17.08
C ARG A 48 -2.94 14.58 18.54
N GLY A 49 -1.90 15.35 18.80
CA GLY A 49 -1.33 15.51 20.15
C GLY A 49 -0.63 14.26 20.69
N HIS A 50 -0.26 13.31 19.83
CA HIS A 50 0.47 12.11 20.22
C HIS A 50 1.99 12.32 20.02
N ASP A 51 2.77 12.15 21.10
CA ASP A 51 4.25 12.24 21.10
C ASP A 51 4.87 10.98 20.48
N GLY A 52 4.70 10.81 19.17
CA GLY A 52 5.19 9.65 18.43
C GLY A 52 5.89 9.99 17.14
N ILE A 53 6.96 9.26 16.84
CA ILE A 53 7.72 9.37 15.58
C ILE A 53 7.68 8.08 14.79
N VAL A 54 7.83 8.18 13.46
CA VAL A 54 8.07 7.04 12.58
C VAL A 54 9.49 7.10 12.02
N ALA A 55 10.35 6.15 12.40
CA ALA A 55 11.71 6.01 11.88
C ALA A 55 11.80 4.96 10.75
N PRO A 56 12.51 5.22 9.64
CA PRO A 56 12.77 4.19 8.64
C PRO A 56 13.85 3.22 9.11
N VAL A 57 13.58 1.91 9.00
CA VAL A 57 14.52 0.84 9.34
C VAL A 57 14.66 -0.09 8.14
N ARG A 58 15.88 -0.18 7.61
CA ARG A 58 16.20 -1.11 6.53
C ARG A 58 16.43 -2.50 7.11
N VAL A 59 15.64 -3.49 6.69
CA VAL A 59 15.75 -4.86 7.19
C VAL A 59 15.71 -5.80 5.99
N ALA A 60 16.77 -6.58 5.77
CA ALA A 60 16.77 -7.62 4.74
C ALA A 60 15.86 -8.79 5.14
N PRO A 61 15.26 -9.53 4.19
CA PRO A 61 14.36 -10.66 4.49
C PRO A 61 14.91 -11.66 5.51
N GLU A 62 16.18 -12.02 5.40
CA GLU A 62 16.89 -12.95 6.27
C GLU A 62 17.06 -12.45 7.72
N HIS A 63 16.95 -11.13 7.94
CA HIS A 63 17.10 -10.51 9.26
C HIS A 63 15.75 -10.13 9.89
N LEU A 64 14.63 -10.31 9.18
CA LEU A 64 13.32 -9.87 9.67
C LEU A 64 12.93 -10.57 10.98
N ASP A 65 13.15 -11.88 11.09
CA ASP A 65 12.81 -12.64 12.29
C ASP A 65 13.64 -12.19 13.50
N ALA A 66 14.93 -11.91 13.30
CA ALA A 66 15.80 -11.39 14.36
C ALA A 66 15.37 -9.97 14.77
N PHE A 67 15.01 -9.13 13.81
CA PHE A 67 14.49 -7.80 14.07
C PHE A 67 13.19 -7.82 14.89
N LEU A 68 12.22 -8.66 14.51
CA LEU A 68 10.93 -8.74 15.22
C LEU A 68 11.08 -9.29 16.64
N LYS A 69 11.97 -10.27 16.85
CA LYS A 69 12.33 -10.73 18.20
C LYS A 69 12.96 -9.62 19.04
N ALA A 70 13.82 -8.79 18.47
CA ALA A 70 14.39 -7.64 19.18
C ALA A 70 13.31 -6.59 19.49
N ALA A 71 12.38 -6.35 18.55
CA ALA A 71 11.26 -5.42 18.70
C ALA A 71 10.35 -5.80 19.89
N ASP A 72 10.22 -7.10 20.20
CA ASP A 72 9.44 -7.56 21.35
C ASP A 72 9.97 -7.04 22.69
N HIS A 73 11.27 -6.73 22.76
CA HIS A 73 11.93 -6.21 23.96
C HIS A 73 11.94 -4.69 24.08
N LEU A 74 11.32 -3.96 23.14
CA LEU A 74 11.28 -2.50 23.12
C LEU A 74 9.92 -1.98 23.63
N PRO A 75 9.78 -1.60 24.91
CA PRO A 75 8.49 -1.18 25.48
C PRO A 75 8.00 0.17 24.96
N ASN A 76 8.88 0.98 24.38
CA ASN A 76 8.52 2.24 23.73
C ASN A 76 8.30 2.11 22.21
N LEU A 77 8.35 0.90 21.64
CA LEU A 77 7.99 0.65 20.24
C LEU A 77 6.52 0.24 20.12
N ASP A 78 5.68 1.15 19.63
CA ASP A 78 4.24 0.94 19.51
C ASP A 78 3.78 0.34 18.20
N GLY A 79 4.49 0.63 17.13
CA GLY A 79 4.00 0.34 15.80
C GLY A 79 5.09 0.01 14.80
N ILE A 80 4.75 -0.94 13.93
CA ILE A 80 5.60 -1.34 12.81
C ILE A 80 4.75 -1.20 11.54
N ILE A 81 5.08 -0.22 10.73
CA ILE A 81 4.60 -0.11 9.35
C ILE A 81 5.45 -1.05 8.50
N VAL A 82 4.81 -1.84 7.66
CA VAL A 82 5.47 -2.89 6.89
C VAL A 82 5.34 -2.58 5.41
N THR A 83 6.47 -2.45 4.72
CA THR A 83 6.50 -2.34 3.26
C THR A 83 7.15 -3.58 2.63
N VAL A 84 7.38 -3.54 1.32
CA VAL A 84 8.00 -4.64 0.58
C VAL A 84 9.37 -4.98 1.20
N PRO A 85 9.75 -6.26 1.28
CA PRO A 85 8.99 -7.47 0.91
C PRO A 85 8.26 -8.15 2.10
N HIS A 86 8.12 -7.47 3.25
CA HIS A 86 7.90 -8.15 4.54
C HIS A 86 6.45 -8.45 4.91
N LYS A 87 5.46 -7.98 4.13
CA LYS A 87 4.04 -7.99 4.55
C LYS A 87 3.48 -9.37 4.91
N PHE A 88 3.83 -10.40 4.14
CA PHE A 88 3.42 -11.78 4.44
C PHE A 88 4.17 -12.36 5.63
N ALA A 89 5.44 -12.00 5.79
CA ALA A 89 6.25 -12.50 6.89
C ALA A 89 5.85 -11.87 8.23
N CYS A 90 5.61 -10.56 8.26
CA CYS A 90 5.12 -9.86 9.44
C CYS A 90 3.76 -10.36 9.94
N HIS A 91 2.87 -10.85 9.06
CA HIS A 91 1.60 -11.45 9.49
C HIS A 91 1.82 -12.66 10.40
N ARG A 92 2.82 -13.50 10.09
CA ARG A 92 3.15 -14.69 10.91
C ARG A 92 3.68 -14.36 12.30
N HIS A 93 4.15 -13.13 12.50
CA HIS A 93 4.62 -12.62 13.80
C HIS A 93 3.52 -11.89 14.58
N CYS A 94 2.34 -11.70 13.99
CA CYS A 94 1.19 -11.17 14.70
C CYS A 94 0.54 -12.26 15.55
N ALA A 95 0.25 -11.95 16.82
CA ALA A 95 -0.56 -12.83 17.66
C ALA A 95 -2.04 -12.81 17.26
N SER A 96 -2.49 -11.72 16.61
CA SER A 96 -3.78 -11.64 15.93
C SER A 96 -3.73 -10.62 14.81
N ALA A 97 -4.62 -10.73 13.82
CA ALA A 97 -4.83 -9.67 12.84
C ALA A 97 -6.32 -9.37 12.69
N THR A 98 -6.64 -8.37 11.89
CA THR A 98 -8.03 -8.15 11.47
C THR A 98 -8.44 -9.19 10.43
N GLU A 99 -9.75 -9.35 10.19
CA GLU A 99 -10.29 -10.31 9.22
C GLU A 99 -9.62 -10.17 7.84
N ARG A 100 -9.34 -8.94 7.39
CA ARG A 100 -8.60 -8.69 6.15
C ARG A 100 -7.17 -9.19 6.20
N GLY A 101 -6.46 -8.90 7.29
CA GLY A 101 -5.08 -9.35 7.49
C GLY A 101 -4.98 -10.87 7.47
N ASP A 102 -5.88 -11.55 8.19
CA ASP A 102 -5.93 -13.02 8.24
C ASP A 102 -6.38 -13.63 6.92
N PHE A 103 -7.40 -13.04 6.27
CA PHE A 103 -7.83 -13.50 4.94
C PHE A 103 -6.69 -13.44 3.94
N LEU A 104 -5.86 -12.40 3.97
CA LEU A 104 -4.73 -12.23 3.04
C LEU A 104 -3.46 -12.96 3.49
N GLY A 105 -3.34 -13.29 4.78
CA GLY A 105 -2.08 -13.74 5.36
C GLY A 105 -0.99 -12.67 5.27
N ALA A 106 -1.36 -11.39 5.30
CA ALA A 106 -0.47 -10.27 5.06
C ALA A 106 -0.91 -9.04 5.87
N VAL A 107 0.06 -8.27 6.36
CA VAL A 107 -0.18 -7.02 7.11
C VAL A 107 0.75 -5.93 6.59
N ASN A 108 0.26 -4.69 6.48
CA ASN A 108 1.09 -3.52 6.17
C ASN A 108 1.29 -2.62 7.39
N ILE A 109 0.65 -2.95 8.52
CA ILE A 109 0.78 -2.23 9.76
C ILE A 109 0.52 -3.16 10.95
N MET A 110 1.33 -3.02 11.99
CA MET A 110 1.23 -3.75 13.25
C MET A 110 1.22 -2.74 14.39
N ARG A 111 0.39 -2.98 15.40
CA ARG A 111 0.37 -2.23 16.66
C ARG A 111 0.67 -3.14 17.83
N ARG A 112 1.31 -2.60 18.86
CA ARG A 112 1.52 -3.27 20.12
C ARG A 112 0.21 -3.32 20.91
N ARG A 113 -0.14 -4.48 21.44
CA ARG A 113 -1.26 -4.67 22.37
C ARG A 113 -0.80 -4.40 23.80
N LYS A 114 -1.77 -4.25 24.72
CA LYS A 114 -1.50 -4.07 26.17
C LYS A 114 -0.71 -5.23 26.79
N ASP A 115 -0.84 -6.44 26.25
CA ASP A 115 -0.08 -7.63 26.66
C ASP A 115 1.29 -7.74 25.98
N GLY A 116 1.69 -6.72 25.21
CA GLY A 116 2.96 -6.70 24.48
C GLY A 116 2.94 -7.50 23.17
N ALA A 117 1.87 -8.21 22.82
CA ALA A 117 1.80 -8.95 21.58
C ALA A 117 1.49 -8.03 20.38
N TRP A 118 1.85 -8.46 19.17
CA TRP A 118 1.54 -7.71 17.94
C TRP A 118 0.15 -8.01 17.43
N HIS A 119 -0.58 -6.96 17.05
CA HIS A 119 -1.82 -7.06 16.29
C HIS A 119 -1.66 -6.40 14.92
N GLY A 120 -2.01 -7.10 13.85
CA GLY A 120 -1.80 -6.66 12.47
C GLY A 120 -3.06 -6.23 11.72
N GLU A 121 -2.89 -5.39 10.70
CA GLU A 121 -3.92 -5.00 9.73
C GLU A 121 -3.32 -4.80 8.34
N MET A 122 -4.18 -4.86 7.32
CA MET A 122 -3.85 -4.64 5.92
C MET A 122 -4.73 -3.56 5.29
N VAL A 123 -4.27 -2.30 5.35
CA VAL A 123 -5.04 -1.14 4.83
C VAL A 123 -4.67 -0.71 3.40
N ASP A 124 -3.66 -1.30 2.76
CA ASP A 124 -3.23 -0.89 1.40
C ASP A 124 -4.41 -0.90 0.40
N GLY A 125 -5.23 -1.96 0.41
CA GLY A 125 -6.37 -2.08 -0.49
C GLY A 125 -7.42 -0.98 -0.28
N LEU A 126 -7.67 -0.62 0.98
CA LEU A 126 -8.59 0.47 1.33
C LEU A 126 -8.08 1.81 0.81
N GLY A 127 -6.77 2.08 0.98
CA GLY A 127 -6.12 3.29 0.47
C GLY A 127 -6.20 3.38 -1.05
N PHE A 128 -5.96 2.27 -1.76
CA PHE A 128 -6.03 2.24 -3.21
C PHE A 128 -7.45 2.54 -3.71
N VAL A 129 -8.47 1.82 -3.22
CA VAL A 129 -9.87 2.05 -3.62
C VAL A 129 -10.35 3.44 -3.21
N GLY A 130 -9.94 3.93 -2.03
CA GLY A 130 -10.22 5.30 -1.58
C GLY A 130 -9.67 6.35 -2.55
N ALA A 131 -8.40 6.21 -2.96
CA ALA A 131 -7.79 7.10 -3.93
C ALA A 131 -8.43 7.01 -5.32
N VAL A 132 -8.80 5.81 -5.78
CA VAL A 132 -9.57 5.63 -7.02
C VAL A 132 -10.88 6.42 -6.96
N LYS A 133 -11.67 6.25 -5.90
CA LYS A 133 -12.96 6.92 -5.72
C LYS A 133 -12.80 8.45 -5.62
N ALA A 134 -11.82 8.92 -4.86
CA ALA A 134 -11.53 10.35 -4.71
C ALA A 134 -11.13 11.03 -6.03
N ASN A 135 -10.57 10.29 -6.99
CA ASN A 135 -10.22 10.77 -8.33
C ASN A 135 -11.31 10.45 -9.38
N GLY A 136 -12.52 10.10 -8.95
CA GLY A 136 -13.67 9.89 -9.83
C GLY A 136 -13.76 8.51 -10.48
N GLY A 137 -12.87 7.57 -10.12
CA GLY A 137 -12.96 6.17 -10.51
C GLY A 137 -14.12 5.47 -9.78
N LYS A 138 -14.74 4.50 -10.46
CA LYS A 138 -15.88 3.74 -9.92
C LYS A 138 -15.62 2.25 -10.14
N PRO A 139 -15.17 1.49 -9.12
CA PRO A 139 -14.92 0.06 -9.25
C PRO A 139 -16.18 -0.76 -9.52
N GLU A 140 -17.31 -0.35 -8.95
CA GLU A 140 -18.58 -1.07 -9.01
C GLU A 140 -19.01 -1.38 -10.45
N GLY A 141 -19.34 -2.64 -10.70
CA GLY A 141 -19.77 -3.16 -12.00
C GLY A 141 -18.68 -3.21 -13.08
N LYS A 142 -17.48 -2.66 -12.83
CA LYS A 142 -16.39 -2.67 -13.80
C LYS A 142 -15.66 -4.00 -13.82
N ARG A 143 -15.15 -4.35 -15.00
CA ARG A 143 -14.08 -5.33 -15.14
C ARG A 143 -12.76 -4.64 -14.79
N ALA A 144 -12.01 -5.21 -13.86
CA ALA A 144 -10.73 -4.69 -13.43
C ALA A 144 -9.56 -5.61 -13.82
N LEU A 145 -8.42 -5.01 -14.17
CA LEU A 145 -7.14 -5.70 -14.35
C LEU A 145 -6.18 -5.25 -13.26
N LEU A 146 -5.63 -6.23 -12.53
CA LEU A 146 -4.59 -6.02 -11.54
C LEU A 146 -3.27 -6.62 -12.04
N ILE A 147 -2.24 -5.79 -12.11
CA ILE A 147 -0.86 -6.23 -12.34
C ILE A 147 -0.13 -6.27 -11.01
N GLY A 148 0.26 -7.48 -10.58
CA GLY A 148 0.93 -7.77 -9.32
C GLY A 148 0.01 -8.38 -8.27
N ALA A 149 0.41 -9.55 -7.76
CA ALA A 149 -0.21 -10.35 -6.70
C ALA A 149 0.68 -10.45 -5.45
N GLY A 150 1.67 -9.56 -5.28
CA GLY A 150 2.40 -9.39 -4.02
C GLY A 150 1.53 -8.75 -2.94
N GLY A 151 2.07 -8.47 -1.74
CA GLY A 151 1.26 -8.04 -0.58
C GLY A 151 0.30 -6.87 -0.86
N ALA A 152 0.77 -5.78 -1.47
CA ALA A 152 -0.11 -4.66 -1.85
C ALA A 152 -1.15 -5.08 -2.90
N GLY A 153 -0.73 -5.87 -3.90
CA GLY A 153 -1.62 -6.44 -4.92
C GLY A 153 -2.73 -7.30 -4.35
N SER A 154 -2.42 -8.21 -3.41
CA SER A 154 -3.41 -9.05 -2.73
C SER A 154 -4.44 -8.22 -1.97
N ALA A 155 -4.02 -7.15 -1.31
CA ALA A 155 -4.96 -6.25 -0.63
C ALA A 155 -5.81 -5.44 -1.61
N ILE A 156 -5.23 -4.96 -2.71
CA ILE A 156 -5.97 -4.26 -3.78
C ILE A 156 -6.99 -5.20 -4.41
N ALA A 157 -6.61 -6.45 -4.69
CA ALA A 157 -7.52 -7.45 -5.24
C ALA A 157 -8.74 -7.67 -4.35
N LEU A 158 -8.52 -7.89 -3.04
CA LEU A 158 -9.60 -8.03 -2.07
C LEU A 158 -10.48 -6.77 -2.01
N ALA A 159 -9.87 -5.59 -1.93
CA ALA A 159 -10.61 -4.35 -1.83
C ALA A 159 -11.42 -4.03 -3.10
N LEU A 160 -10.93 -4.39 -4.29
CA LEU A 160 -11.68 -4.25 -5.54
C LEU A 160 -12.88 -5.21 -5.59
N VAL A 161 -12.68 -6.47 -5.19
CA VAL A 161 -13.77 -7.46 -5.06
C VAL A 161 -14.83 -6.99 -4.08
N ASP A 162 -14.42 -6.49 -2.90
CA ASP A 162 -15.35 -5.94 -1.91
C ASP A 162 -16.01 -4.62 -2.36
N ALA A 163 -15.37 -3.85 -3.25
CA ALA A 163 -15.92 -2.65 -3.86
C ALA A 163 -16.86 -2.93 -5.06
N GLY A 164 -17.10 -4.20 -5.39
CA GLY A 164 -18.14 -4.59 -6.34
C GLY A 164 -17.70 -4.62 -7.81
N VAL A 165 -16.42 -4.84 -8.11
CA VAL A 165 -16.02 -5.16 -9.51
C VAL A 165 -16.78 -6.40 -9.99
N SER A 166 -17.22 -6.42 -11.25
CA SER A 166 -17.93 -7.56 -11.83
C SER A 166 -16.99 -8.72 -12.13
N GLU A 167 -15.80 -8.39 -12.63
CA GLU A 167 -14.72 -9.34 -12.87
C GLU A 167 -13.37 -8.73 -12.46
N LEU A 168 -12.45 -9.57 -11.99
CA LEU A 168 -11.07 -9.20 -11.69
C LEU A 168 -10.10 -10.16 -12.39
N ALA A 169 -9.36 -9.63 -13.37
CA ALA A 169 -8.22 -10.31 -13.95
C ALA A 169 -6.96 -9.98 -13.14
N ILE A 170 -6.15 -10.99 -12.79
CA ILE A 170 -4.90 -10.80 -12.06
C ILE A 170 -3.75 -11.32 -12.92
N HIS A 171 -2.74 -10.49 -13.15
CA HIS A 171 -1.51 -10.85 -13.84
C HIS A 171 -0.30 -10.68 -12.90
N ASP A 172 0.52 -11.72 -12.76
CA ASP A 172 1.79 -11.68 -12.03
C ASP A 172 2.75 -12.67 -12.71
N ALA A 173 4.06 -12.39 -12.66
CA ALA A 173 5.10 -13.28 -13.15
C ALA A 173 5.20 -14.56 -12.28
N ASP A 174 4.90 -14.46 -10.99
CA ASP A 174 4.74 -15.59 -10.09
C ASP A 174 3.33 -16.16 -10.22
N THR A 175 3.18 -17.17 -11.08
CA THR A 175 1.88 -17.80 -11.36
C THR A 175 1.31 -18.56 -10.17
N ALA A 176 2.17 -19.16 -9.33
CA ALA A 176 1.72 -19.88 -8.13
C ALA A 176 1.07 -18.91 -7.13
N ARG A 177 1.74 -17.78 -6.84
CA ARG A 177 1.19 -16.73 -5.98
C ARG A 177 -0.11 -16.14 -6.53
N ARG A 178 -0.15 -15.90 -7.85
CA ARG A 178 -1.36 -15.42 -8.54
C ARG A 178 -2.53 -16.40 -8.37
N ASP A 179 -2.30 -17.68 -8.66
CA ASP A 179 -3.35 -18.69 -8.68
C ASP A 179 -3.88 -18.98 -7.26
N GLU A 180 -3.01 -18.94 -6.26
CA GLU A 180 -3.43 -19.01 -4.86
C GLU A 180 -4.36 -17.85 -4.48
N LEU A 181 -4.02 -16.62 -4.86
CA LEU A 181 -4.84 -15.44 -4.62
C LEU A 181 -6.18 -15.53 -5.35
N ILE A 182 -6.19 -15.96 -6.62
CA ILE A 182 -7.40 -16.16 -7.41
C ILE A 182 -8.32 -17.17 -6.72
N ALA A 183 -7.81 -18.34 -6.36
CA ALA A 183 -8.58 -19.38 -5.69
C ALA A 183 -9.15 -18.87 -4.36
N ARG A 184 -8.35 -18.11 -3.61
CA ARG A 184 -8.76 -17.52 -2.34
C ARG A 184 -9.91 -16.51 -2.50
N LEU A 185 -9.82 -15.62 -3.48
CA LEU A 185 -10.85 -14.59 -3.72
C LEU A 185 -12.14 -15.19 -4.28
N ASN A 186 -12.04 -16.18 -5.18
CA ASN A 186 -13.22 -16.85 -5.74
C ASN A 186 -14.07 -17.56 -4.66
N ARG A 187 -13.45 -18.03 -3.56
CA ARG A 187 -14.19 -18.58 -2.42
C ARG A 187 -15.10 -17.56 -1.71
N LYS A 188 -14.88 -16.24 -1.86
CA LYS A 188 -15.79 -15.22 -1.32
C LYS A 188 -17.08 -15.10 -2.14
N GLY A 189 -17.11 -15.57 -3.39
CA GLY A 189 -18.31 -15.52 -4.25
C GLY A 189 -18.82 -14.12 -4.61
N LYS A 190 -17.99 -13.07 -4.45
CA LYS A 190 -18.40 -11.67 -4.70
C LYS A 190 -18.14 -11.17 -6.12
N ALA A 191 -17.16 -11.73 -6.80
CA ALA A 191 -16.79 -11.39 -8.18
C ALA A 191 -16.13 -12.60 -8.85
N LYS A 192 -16.13 -12.64 -10.18
CA LYS A 192 -15.35 -13.64 -10.93
C LYS A 192 -13.89 -13.20 -11.00
N VAL A 193 -13.00 -13.96 -10.39
CA VAL A 193 -11.55 -13.69 -10.39
C VAL A 193 -10.84 -14.72 -11.26
N PHE A 194 -9.95 -14.28 -12.15
CA PHE A 194 -9.27 -15.19 -13.09
C PHE A 194 -7.86 -14.68 -13.48
N ALA A 195 -7.09 -15.56 -14.12
CA ALA A 195 -5.75 -15.22 -14.60
C ALA A 195 -5.84 -14.27 -15.80
N GLY A 196 -5.17 -13.12 -15.69
CA GLY A 196 -5.08 -12.11 -16.73
C GLY A 196 -3.74 -12.11 -17.47
N SER A 197 -3.65 -11.20 -18.44
CA SER A 197 -2.43 -10.83 -19.15
C SER A 197 -2.15 -9.33 -18.96
N PRO A 198 -1.02 -8.80 -19.46
CA PRO A 198 -0.77 -7.37 -19.53
C PRO A 198 -1.71 -6.59 -20.47
N ASP A 199 -2.64 -7.26 -21.18
CA ASP A 199 -3.57 -6.63 -22.11
C ASP A 199 -4.73 -5.95 -21.37
N PRO A 200 -4.85 -4.61 -21.40
CA PRO A 200 -5.91 -3.88 -20.71
C PRO A 200 -7.24 -3.84 -21.49
N THR A 201 -7.35 -4.50 -22.65
CA THR A 201 -8.55 -4.41 -23.50
C THR A 201 -9.81 -4.85 -22.77
N GLY A 202 -10.81 -3.96 -22.77
CA GLY A 202 -12.12 -4.22 -22.17
C GLY A 202 -12.15 -4.12 -20.63
N PHE A 203 -11.07 -3.66 -19.99
CA PHE A 203 -11.05 -3.35 -18.56
C PHE A 203 -11.32 -1.86 -18.31
N GLY A 204 -12.29 -1.58 -17.43
CA GLY A 204 -12.65 -0.21 -17.05
C GLY A 204 -11.80 0.34 -15.91
N LEU A 205 -11.02 -0.51 -15.24
CA LEU A 205 -10.08 -0.15 -14.19
C LEU A 205 -8.81 -0.99 -14.35
N VAL A 206 -7.65 -0.33 -14.33
CA VAL A 206 -6.34 -0.99 -14.32
C VAL A 206 -5.56 -0.55 -13.08
N ALA A 207 -5.02 -1.51 -12.35
CA ALA A 207 -4.23 -1.28 -11.14
C ALA A 207 -2.83 -1.87 -11.32
N ASN A 208 -1.79 -1.05 -11.19
CA ASN A 208 -0.41 -1.53 -11.06
C ASN A 208 0.02 -1.55 -9.59
N ALA A 209 0.23 -2.75 -9.08
CA ALA A 209 0.77 -3.04 -7.75
C ALA A 209 2.20 -3.61 -7.78
N THR A 210 2.88 -3.57 -8.94
CA THR A 210 4.27 -4.00 -9.09
C THR A 210 5.26 -2.85 -8.94
N PRO A 211 6.56 -3.14 -8.76
CA PRO A 211 7.60 -2.12 -8.83
C PRO A 211 7.89 -1.57 -10.23
N ALA A 212 7.26 -2.08 -11.30
CA ALA A 212 7.56 -1.67 -12.67
C ALA A 212 7.25 -0.17 -12.87
N GLY A 213 8.31 0.60 -13.11
CA GLY A 213 8.28 2.06 -13.21
C GLY A 213 8.94 2.79 -12.03
N MET A 214 9.53 2.05 -11.08
CA MET A 214 10.35 2.63 -10.01
C MET A 214 11.76 2.97 -10.51
N LYS A 215 12.31 2.19 -11.45
CA LYS A 215 13.65 2.42 -11.99
C LYS A 215 13.57 3.03 -13.40
N PRO A 216 14.52 3.91 -13.77
CA PRO A 216 14.65 4.35 -15.15
C PRO A 216 14.81 3.16 -16.10
N GLY A 217 14.02 3.12 -17.18
CA GLY A 217 14.06 2.07 -18.19
C GLY A 217 13.20 0.84 -17.90
N ASP A 218 12.50 0.78 -16.77
CA ASP A 218 11.51 -0.28 -16.51
C ASP A 218 10.44 -0.30 -17.62
N ALA A 219 10.07 -1.49 -18.08
CA ALA A 219 8.95 -1.67 -19.00
C ALA A 219 7.62 -1.28 -18.35
N LEU A 220 6.67 -0.81 -19.15
CA LEU A 220 5.31 -0.58 -18.67
C LEU A 220 4.65 -1.91 -18.27
N PRO A 221 3.86 -1.92 -17.18
CA PRO A 221 3.23 -3.14 -16.68
C PRO A 221 2.04 -3.63 -17.52
N VAL A 222 1.59 -2.83 -18.51
CA VAL A 222 0.48 -3.14 -19.42
C VAL A 222 0.81 -2.71 -20.84
N GLU A 223 0.11 -3.30 -21.80
CA GLU A 223 0.14 -2.92 -23.21
C GLU A 223 -0.58 -1.57 -23.42
N ILE A 224 0.16 -0.48 -23.23
CA ILE A 224 -0.41 0.87 -23.09
C ILE A 224 -1.23 1.33 -24.30
N ASP A 225 -0.88 0.88 -25.51
CA ASP A 225 -1.56 1.26 -26.75
C ASP A 225 -2.98 0.69 -26.85
N LYS A 226 -3.28 -0.35 -26.06
CA LYS A 226 -4.61 -0.99 -25.97
C LYS A 226 -5.50 -0.38 -24.89
N LEU A 227 -4.98 0.57 -24.10
CA LEU A 227 -5.73 1.22 -23.03
C LEU A 227 -6.79 2.18 -23.61
N SER A 228 -8.05 2.06 -23.18
CA SER A 228 -9.11 2.99 -23.61
C SER A 228 -9.05 4.30 -22.80
N PRO A 229 -9.37 5.45 -23.40
CA PRO A 229 -9.41 6.74 -22.69
C PRO A 229 -10.40 6.76 -21.51
N GLU A 230 -11.43 5.92 -21.54
CA GLU A 230 -12.42 5.79 -20.47
C GLU A 230 -11.93 4.95 -19.27
N THR A 231 -10.84 4.18 -19.44
CA THR A 231 -10.25 3.36 -18.38
C THR A 231 -9.70 4.24 -17.26
N PHE A 232 -9.96 3.86 -16.01
CA PHE A 232 -9.31 4.46 -14.85
C PHE A 232 -8.01 3.71 -14.52
N VAL A 233 -6.89 4.41 -14.32
CA VAL A 233 -5.59 3.79 -14.02
C VAL A 233 -5.05 4.21 -12.65
N GLY A 234 -4.83 3.24 -11.76
CA GLY A 234 -4.19 3.44 -10.46
C GLY A 234 -2.81 2.79 -10.41
N CYS A 235 -1.85 3.44 -9.73
CA CYS A 235 -0.52 2.88 -9.51
C CYS A 235 -0.06 3.10 -8.07
N VAL A 236 0.54 2.08 -7.44
CA VAL A 236 1.01 2.13 -6.04
C VAL A 236 2.35 2.84 -5.87
N ILE A 237 3.07 3.11 -6.96
CA ILE A 237 4.42 3.70 -6.93
C ILE A 237 4.33 5.15 -6.42
N THR A 238 5.14 5.45 -5.41
CA THR A 238 5.25 6.79 -4.78
C THR A 238 6.48 7.57 -5.25
N VAL A 239 7.45 6.89 -5.85
CA VAL A 239 8.66 7.48 -6.43
C VAL A 239 8.96 6.81 -7.76
N PRO A 240 8.91 7.55 -8.89
CA PRO A 240 8.54 8.97 -9.00
C PRO A 240 7.07 9.23 -8.62
N ALA A 241 6.73 10.48 -8.28
CA ALA A 241 5.37 10.86 -7.83
C ALA A 241 4.32 10.67 -8.94
N VAL A 242 4.73 10.89 -10.19
CA VAL A 242 4.01 10.46 -11.40
C VAL A 242 4.83 9.31 -11.97
N SER A 243 4.31 8.08 -11.88
CA SER A 243 4.97 6.92 -12.46
C SER A 243 4.85 6.90 -13.99
N PRO A 244 5.75 6.21 -14.71
CA PRO A 244 5.67 6.09 -16.17
C PRO A 244 4.32 5.58 -16.67
N LEU A 245 3.69 4.64 -15.94
CA LEU A 245 2.33 4.17 -16.25
C LEU A 245 1.30 5.31 -16.16
N ILE A 246 1.35 6.10 -15.10
CA ILE A 246 0.38 7.18 -14.88
C ILE A 246 0.56 8.29 -15.92
N GLU A 247 1.80 8.63 -16.25
CA GLU A 247 2.12 9.57 -17.32
C GLU A 247 1.56 9.09 -18.67
N ALA A 248 1.86 7.83 -19.04
CA ALA A 248 1.41 7.26 -20.30
C ALA A 248 -0.13 7.12 -20.37
N ALA A 249 -0.78 6.74 -19.27
CA ALA A 249 -2.23 6.68 -19.18
C ALA A 249 -2.88 8.06 -19.36
N ARG A 250 -2.31 9.12 -18.76
CA ARG A 250 -2.80 10.50 -18.95
C ARG A 250 -2.64 10.96 -20.39
N ALA A 251 -1.55 10.61 -21.05
CA ALA A 251 -1.35 10.91 -22.47
C ALA A 251 -2.40 10.24 -23.38
N ARG A 252 -2.99 9.13 -22.92
CA ARG A 252 -4.11 8.43 -23.57
C ARG A 252 -5.49 8.98 -23.21
N GLY A 253 -5.57 10.00 -22.34
CA GLY A 253 -6.84 10.59 -21.89
C GLY A 253 -7.45 9.93 -20.65
N CYS A 254 -6.78 8.93 -20.06
CA CYS A 254 -7.29 8.24 -18.88
C CYS A 254 -7.29 9.13 -17.63
N ARG A 255 -8.28 8.90 -16.77
CA ARG A 255 -8.26 9.39 -15.38
C ARG A 255 -7.36 8.48 -14.54
N THR A 256 -6.69 9.06 -13.56
CA THR A 256 -5.64 8.34 -12.83
C THR A 256 -5.60 8.63 -11.33
N SER A 257 -5.09 7.69 -10.53
CA SER A 257 -4.62 7.92 -9.16
C SER A 257 -3.18 7.45 -8.96
N THR A 258 -2.39 8.26 -8.25
CA THR A 258 -0.96 8.02 -7.96
C THR A 258 -0.76 7.28 -6.63
N GLY A 259 0.44 6.74 -6.41
CA GLY A 259 0.79 6.09 -5.15
C GLY A 259 0.82 7.07 -3.97
N THR A 260 1.14 8.34 -4.23
CA THR A 260 1.05 9.40 -3.22
C THR A 260 -0.39 9.63 -2.77
N GLN A 261 -1.35 9.64 -3.71
CA GLN A 261 -2.77 9.77 -3.39
C GLN A 261 -3.31 8.53 -2.65
N MET A 262 -2.82 7.33 -3.01
CA MET A 262 -3.08 6.12 -2.23
C MET A 262 -2.57 6.25 -0.79
N TYR A 263 -1.33 6.72 -0.60
CA TYR A 263 -0.75 6.95 0.74
C TYR A 263 -1.56 7.96 1.56
N GLN A 264 -1.96 9.07 0.95
CA GLN A 264 -2.81 10.08 1.60
C GLN A 264 -4.16 9.48 2.03
N ALA A 265 -4.76 8.63 1.19
CA ALA A 265 -6.04 7.99 1.51
C ALA A 265 -5.96 6.97 2.67
N LEU A 266 -4.79 6.38 2.94
CA LEU A 266 -4.59 5.42 4.03
C LEU A 266 -4.00 6.01 5.31
N GLN A 267 -3.40 7.22 5.25
CA GLN A 267 -2.72 7.84 6.40
C GLN A 267 -3.61 7.92 7.64
N THR A 268 -4.83 8.42 7.49
CA THR A 268 -5.80 8.52 8.60
C THR A 268 -6.09 7.15 9.21
N ALA A 269 -6.36 6.13 8.39
CA ALA A 269 -6.66 4.78 8.86
C ALA A 269 -5.46 4.13 9.56
N MET A 270 -4.23 4.38 9.08
CA MET A 270 -3.02 3.90 9.75
C MET A 270 -2.84 4.53 11.13
N VAL A 271 -3.03 5.85 11.23
CA VAL A 271 -2.90 6.56 12.52
C VAL A 271 -4.02 6.14 13.47
N ASP A 272 -5.26 6.05 12.99
CA ASP A 272 -6.38 5.52 13.78
C ASP A 272 -6.07 4.13 14.33
N PHE A 273 -5.51 3.25 13.49
CA PHE A 273 -5.14 1.90 13.90
C PHE A 273 -4.05 1.91 14.97
N LEU A 274 -2.98 2.69 14.81
CA LEU A 274 -1.88 2.76 15.78
C LEU A 274 -2.35 3.35 17.12
N LEU A 275 -3.18 4.40 17.08
CA LEU A 275 -3.70 5.06 18.29
C LEU A 275 -4.88 4.32 18.93
N ALA A 276 -5.52 3.36 18.25
CA ALA A 276 -6.60 2.57 18.83
C ALA A 276 -6.16 1.74 20.06
N GLY A 277 -4.86 1.42 20.17
CA GLY A 277 -4.29 0.79 21.36
C GLY A 277 -4.31 1.69 22.61
N GLU A 278 -4.43 3.00 22.41
CA GLU A 278 -4.36 4.02 23.46
C GLU A 278 -5.71 4.37 24.09
N ARG A 279 -6.85 3.88 23.57
CA ARG A 279 -8.16 4.14 24.18
C ARG A 279 -8.30 3.42 25.53
N ILE A 280 -7.85 4.11 26.58
CA ILE A 280 -8.45 4.44 27.90
C ILE A 280 -9.45 3.39 28.45
N GLY A 281 -9.28 2.82 29.65
CA GLY A 281 -8.89 3.53 30.88
C GLY A 281 -10.09 4.31 31.38
#